data_AF-A0A952T745-F1
#
_entry.id   AF-A0A952T745-F1
#
_cell.length_a   1.000
_cell.length_b   1.000
_cell.length_c   1.000
_cell.angle_alpha   90.00
_cell.angle_beta   90.00
_cell.angle_gamma   90.00
#
_symmetry.space_group_name_H-M   'P 1'
#
loop_
_entity.id
_entity.type
_entity.pdbx_description
1 polymer ?
#
loop_
_entity_poly.entity_id
_entity_poly.type
_entity_poly.pdbx_seq_one_letter_code
_entity_poly.pdbx_strand_id
1 'polypeptide(L)' 'IMSYHSLEDRMVKNFINKGKVYGEVEKDFYGNVLKPFEAVNRKPIEASVEEVNENKRARSAKLRIATKL' A
#
# COMPACT_ATOMS: atom_id res chain seq x y z
N ILE A 1 3.44 -1.30 -6.40
CA ILE A 1 2.24 -0.59 -6.91
C ILE A 1 2.41 0.89 -6.64
N MET A 2 2.18 1.73 -7.65
CA MET A 2 2.22 3.19 -7.54
C MET A 2 0.80 3.72 -7.64
N SER A 3 0.39 4.52 -6.66
CA SER A 3 -0.92 5.16 -6.59
C SER A 3 -0.76 6.68 -6.63
N TYR A 4 -1.71 7.37 -7.25
CA TYR A 4 -1.67 8.84 -7.35
C TYR A 4 -2.81 9.48 -6.56
N HIS A 5 -3.85 8.71 -6.25
CA HIS A 5 -5.00 9.19 -5.51
C HIS A 5 -5.16 8.47 -4.16
N SER A 6 -5.63 9.20 -3.16
CA SER A 6 -5.79 8.68 -1.79
C SER A 6 -6.76 7.50 -1.71
N LEU A 7 -7.76 7.43 -2.60
CA LEU A 7 -8.69 6.30 -2.68
C LEU A 7 -7.98 5.02 -3.15
N GLU A 8 -7.16 5.12 -4.19
CA GLU A 8 -6.35 4.00 -4.70
C GLU A 8 -5.35 3.53 -3.64
N ASP A 9 -4.62 4.46 -3.02
CA ASP A 9 -3.66 4.14 -1.96
C ASP A 9 -4.32 3.39 -0.80
N ARG A 10 -5.54 3.81 -0.42
CA ARG A 10 -6.32 3.14 0.63
C ARG A 10 -6.67 1.71 0.24
N MET A 11 -7.13 1.48 -0.99
CA MET A 11 -7.45 0.14 -1.48
C MET A 11 -6.22 -0.76 -1.50
N VAL A 12 -5.10 -0.27 -2.03
CA VAL A 12 -3.82 -0.99 -2.07
C VAL A 12 -3.32 -1.29 -0.66
N LYS A 13 -3.37 -0.31 0.25
CA LYS A 13 -2.99 -0.49 1.66
C LYS A 13 -3.83 -1.57 2.35
N ASN A 14 -5.14 -1.56 2.13
CA ASN A 14 -6.03 -2.56 2.71
C ASN A 14 -5.73 -3.95 2.15
N PHE A 15 -5.55 -4.06 0.83
CA PHE A 15 -5.26 -5.32 0.19
C PHE A 15 -3.95 -5.95 0.67
N ILE A 16 -2.88 -5.16 0.80
CA ILE A 16 -1.60 -5.65 1.32
C ILE A 16 -1.72 -6.08 2.79
N ASN A 17 -2.38 -5.28 3.63
CA ASN A 17 -2.41 -5.55 5.07
C ASN A 17 -3.45 -6.60 5.50
N LYS A 18 -4.57 -6.68 4.78
CA LYS A 18 -5.75 -7.46 5.17
C LYS A 18 -6.09 -8.58 4.18
N GLY A 19 -5.45 -8.61 3.01
CA GLY A 19 -5.83 -9.50 1.90
C GLY A 19 -7.12 -9.13 1.17
N LYS A 20 -7.86 -8.13 1.66
CA LYS A 20 -9.11 -7.65 1.08
C LYS A 20 -9.09 -6.14 0.90
N VAL A 21 -9.71 -5.66 -0.18
CA VAL A 21 -9.88 -4.22 -0.44
C VAL A 21 -10.89 -3.60 0.52
N TYR A 22 -11.97 -4.34 0.79
CA TYR A 22 -13.07 -3.97 1.68
C TYR A 22 -13.37 -5.08 2.69
N GLY A 23 -13.95 -4.72 3.82
CA GLY A 23 -14.34 -5.66 4.87
C GLY A 23 -13.28 -5.88 5.95
N GLU A 24 -13.53 -6.89 6.77
CA GLU A 24 -12.70 -7.25 7.91
C GLU A 24 -11.57 -8.21 7.52
N VAL A 25 -10.56 -8.26 8.39
CA VAL A 25 -9.41 -9.14 8.24
C VAL A 25 -9.82 -10.56 8.55
N GLU A 26 -9.61 -11.48 7.61
CA GLU A 26 -9.78 -12.90 7.90
C GLU A 26 -8.64 -13.38 8.78
N LYS A 27 -9.01 -14.07 9.86
CA LYS A 27 -8.08 -14.69 10.80
C LYS A 27 -8.32 -16.18 10.82
N ASP A 28 -7.25 -16.95 10.97
CA ASP A 28 -7.37 -18.37 11.26
C ASP A 28 -7.85 -18.62 12.70
N PHE A 29 -8.04 -19.90 13.04
CA PHE A 29 -8.46 -20.33 14.38
C PHE A 29 -7.47 -19.93 15.50
N TYR A 30 -6.21 -19.65 15.14
CA TYR A 30 -5.15 -19.22 16.05
C TYR A 30 -4.99 -17.69 16.10
N GLY A 31 -5.83 -16.93 15.37
CA GLY A 31 -5.79 -15.48 15.32
C GLY A 31 -4.76 -14.90 14.35
N ASN A 32 -4.07 -15.72 13.56
CA ASN A 32 -3.15 -15.25 12.53
C ASN A 32 -3.93 -14.64 11.38
N VAL A 33 -3.47 -13.48 10.93
CA VAL A 33 -4.07 -12.79 9.80
C VAL A 33 -3.74 -13.53 8.51
N LEU A 34 -4.78 -14.01 7.83
CA LEU A 34 -4.67 -14.60 6.50
C LEU A 34 -4.57 -13.47 5.48
N LYS A 35 -3.33 -13.12 5.13
CA LYS A 35 -3.03 -12.13 4.09
C LYS A 35 -2.15 -12.77 3.01
N PRO A 36 -2.40 -12.48 1.73
CA PRO A 36 -1.63 -13.00 0.60
C PRO A 36 -0.26 -12.31 0.42
N PHE A 37 -0.07 -11.16 1.06
CA PHE A 37 1.15 -10.35 0.90
C PHE A 37 1.67 -9.86 2.26
N GLU A 38 2.98 -9.67 2.32
CA GLU A 38 3.66 -8.95 3.40
C GLU A 38 4.20 -7.62 2.87
N ALA A 39 3.92 -6.53 3.58
CA ALA A 39 4.41 -5.21 3.20
C ALA A 39 5.93 -5.10 3.45
N VAL A 40 6.70 -4.80 2.41
CA VAL A 40 8.15 -4.57 2.54
C VAL A 40 8.41 -3.29 3.35
N ASN A 41 7.61 -2.25 3.08
CA ASN A 41 7.70 -0.96 3.78
C ASN A 41 6.38 -0.65 4.50
N ARG A 42 6.45 -0.21 5.77
CA ARG A 42 5.26 0.21 6.53
C ARG A 42 4.62 1.48 5.99
N LYS A 43 5.45 2.44 5.57
CA LYS A 43 5.02 3.71 4.96
C LYS A 43 5.19 3.64 3.43
N PRO A 44 4.31 4.29 2.65
CA PRO A 44 4.55 4.45 1.22
C PRO A 44 5.84 5.26 1.01
N ILE A 45 6.54 4.98 -0.08
CA ILE A 45 7.64 5.82 -0.57
C ILE A 45 7.01 6.97 -1.36
N GLU A 46 7.39 8.19 -1.03
CA GLU A 46 6.91 9.42 -1.67
C GLU A 46 8.04 10.06 -2.47
N ALA A 47 7.68 10.85 -3.49
CA ALA A 47 8.66 11.56 -4.32
C ALA A 47 9.48 12.57 -3.49
N SER A 48 10.74 12.77 -3.87
CA SER A 48 11.62 13.75 -3.24
C SER A 48 11.22 15.19 -3.62
N VAL A 49 11.69 16.19 -2.87
CA VAL A 49 11.39 17.60 -3.18
C VAL A 49 11.96 18.00 -4.55
N GLU A 50 13.14 17.49 -4.90
CA GLU A 50 13.78 17.71 -6.20
C GLU A 50 12.93 17.14 -7.34
N GLU A 51 12.46 15.90 -7.19
CA GLU A 51 11.61 15.22 -8.18
C GLU A 51 10.25 15.90 -8.34
N VAL A 52 9.69 16.43 -7.25
CA VAL A 52 8.43 17.21 -7.31
C VAL A 52 8.61 18.54 -8.03
N ASN A 53 9.79 19.16 -7.92
CA ASN A 53 10.10 20.41 -8.61
C ASN A 53 10.29 20.19 -10.12
N GLU A 54 10.94 19.09 -10.52
CA GLU A 54 11.08 18.70 -11.93
C GLU A 54 9.78 18.17 -12.53
N ASN A 55 9.02 17.40 -11.75
CA ASN A 55 7.77 16.80 -12.15
C ASN A 55 6.67 17.02 -11.10
N LYS A 56 5.88 18.08 -11.28
CA LYS A 56 4.76 18.41 -10.38
C LYS A 56 3.72 17.29 -10.23
N ARG A 57 3.60 16.38 -11.21
CA ARG A 57 2.68 15.22 -11.12
C ARG A 57 3.16 14.16 -10.13
N ALA A 58 4.46 14.11 -9.83
CA ALA A 58 5.04 13.17 -8.87
C ALA A 58 4.64 13.49 -7.42
N ARG A 59 4.18 14.72 -7.13
CA ARG A 59 3.79 15.17 -5.79
C ARG A 59 2.78 14.26 -5.08
N SER A 60 1.87 13.65 -5.84
CA SER A 60 0.83 12.77 -5.28
C SER A 60 1.15 11.29 -5.42
N ALA A 61 2.28 10.94 -6.04
CA ALA A 61 2.69 9.56 -6.24
C ALA A 61 3.09 8.93 -4.91
N LYS A 62 2.51 7.76 -4.63
CA LYS A 62 2.78 6.93 -3.46
C LYS A 62 3.13 5.53 -3.94
N LEU A 63 4.33 5.07 -3.62
CA LEU A 63 4.80 3.74 -3.98
C LEU A 63 4.67 2.80 -2.77
N ARG A 64 3.95 1.70 -2.96
CA ARG A 64 3.86 0.59 -2.00
C ARG A 64 4.43 -0.69 -2.60
N ILE A 65 5.22 -1.39 -1.80
CA ILE A 65 5.89 -2.64 -2.18
C ILE A 65 5.46 -3.73 -1.20
N ALA A 66 5.11 -4.89 -1.74
CA ALA A 66 4.74 -6.06 -0.96
C ALA A 66 5.30 -7.32 -1.61
N THR A 67 5.67 -8.29 -0.78
CA THR A 67 6.17 -9.60 -1.19
C THR A 67 5.08 -10.64 -0.97
N LYS A 68 4.98 -11.64 -1.86
CA LYS A 68 4.03 -12.74 -1.70
C LYS A 68 4.52 -13.68 -0.60
N LEU A 69 3.62 -14.05 0.31
CA LEU A 69 3.83 -15.08 1.35
C LEU A 69 3.69 -16.49 0.75
#